data_AF-A0A016UD21-F1
#
_entry.id   AF-A0A016UD21-F1
#
_cell.length_a   1.000
_cell.length_b   1.000
_cell.length_c   1.000
_cell.angle_alpha   90.00
_cell.angle_beta   90.00
_cell.angle_gamma   90.00
#
_symmetry.space_group_name_H-M   'P 1'
#
loop_
_entity.id
_entity.type
_entity.pdbx_description
1 polymer ?
#
loop_
_entity_poly.entity_id
_entity_poly.type
_entity_poly.pdbx_seq_one_letter_code
_entity_poly.pdbx_strand_id
1 'polypeptide(L)'
;MYEENAALYSTVGQFFPLAIGNETKLGKAYVMPKQLKGGYEFQTMVHLDVITFLTKLTRTPFIDQFLMDSEGPEYDLLPMMGVGREFDRNGIVACQINAEIHWGHTNFKERFAAMIRGLLNDRRYGIFKVVSTSHHRTFFLNFENKKCVEKYIAQFFK
;
A
#
# COMPACT_ATOMS: atom_id res chain seq x y z
N MET A 1 18.01 -10.26 1.96
CA MET A 1 16.87 -9.40 1.63
C MET A 1 17.18 -8.29 0.64
N TYR A 2 17.89 -7.19 0.98
CA TYR A 2 18.03 -6.06 0.04
C TYR A 2 18.66 -6.46 -1.31
N GLU A 3 19.75 -7.23 -1.32
CA GLU A 3 20.40 -7.67 -2.57
C GLU A 3 19.56 -8.66 -3.37
N GLU A 4 18.88 -9.61 -2.70
CA GLU A 4 18.04 -10.62 -3.35
C GLU A 4 16.76 -10.00 -3.92
N ASN A 5 16.08 -9.15 -3.15
CA ASN A 5 14.91 -8.41 -3.60
C ASN A 5 15.30 -7.40 -4.68
N ALA A 6 16.45 -6.73 -4.56
CA ALA A 6 16.96 -5.86 -5.61
C ALA A 6 17.18 -6.64 -6.90
N ALA A 7 17.85 -7.80 -6.84
CA ALA A 7 18.09 -8.63 -8.01
C ALA A 7 16.77 -9.12 -8.63
N LEU A 8 15.82 -9.60 -7.82
CA LEU A 8 14.53 -10.10 -8.28
C LEU A 8 13.68 -9.00 -8.90
N TYR A 9 13.41 -7.91 -8.17
CA TYR A 9 12.49 -6.86 -8.64
C TYR A 9 13.10 -5.99 -9.74
N SER A 10 14.44 -5.90 -9.84
CA SER A 10 15.08 -5.20 -10.96
C SER A 10 14.88 -5.91 -12.31
N THR A 11 14.38 -7.16 -12.31
CA THR A 11 14.03 -7.85 -13.57
C THR A 11 12.71 -7.37 -14.18
N VAL A 12 11.84 -6.74 -13.38
CA VAL A 12 10.49 -6.30 -13.79
C VAL A 12 10.28 -4.79 -13.65
N GLY A 13 11.22 -4.07 -13.03
CA GLY A 13 11.11 -2.63 -12.80
C GLY A 13 12.36 -2.05 -12.14
N GLN A 14 12.21 -0.88 -11.52
CA GLN A 14 13.28 -0.25 -10.75
C GLN A 14 13.10 -0.54 -9.26
N PHE A 15 14.12 -1.11 -8.62
CA PHE A 15 14.14 -1.33 -7.18
C PHE A 15 14.67 -0.11 -6.44
N PHE A 16 13.99 0.28 -5.37
CA PHE A 16 14.40 1.37 -4.48
C PHE A 16 14.60 0.82 -3.06
N PRO A 17 15.83 0.85 -2.51
CA PRO A 17 16.11 0.38 -1.15
C PRO A 17 15.70 1.45 -0.11
N LEU A 18 14.44 1.89 -0.15
CA LEU A 18 13.89 2.93 0.71
C LEU A 18 12.70 2.38 1.51
N ALA A 19 12.62 2.73 2.79
CA ALA A 19 11.38 2.54 3.53
C ALA A 19 10.39 3.63 3.11
N ILE A 20 9.21 3.21 2.66
CA ILE A 20 8.14 4.14 2.26
C ILE A 20 7.08 4.16 3.36
N GLY A 21 6.69 5.37 3.78
CA GLY A 21 5.68 5.57 4.83
C GLY A 21 4.76 6.75 4.53
N ASN A 22 3.93 7.11 5.51
CA ASN A 22 3.03 8.27 5.40
C ASN A 22 3.76 9.61 5.58
N GLU A 23 4.98 9.60 6.11
CA GLU A 23 5.75 10.79 6.48
C GLU A 23 7.25 10.56 6.27
N THR A 24 7.97 11.61 5.87
CA THR A 24 9.43 11.59 5.80
C THR A 24 10.03 11.83 7.19
N LYS A 25 10.61 10.78 7.79
CA LYS A 25 11.20 10.85 9.14
C LYS A 25 12.22 9.74 9.39
N LEU A 26 13.01 9.90 10.45
CA LEU A 26 13.73 8.79 11.04
C LEU A 26 12.76 7.98 11.91
N GLY A 27 12.59 6.69 11.61
CA GLY A 27 11.59 5.83 12.24
C GLY A 27 12.06 4.38 12.35
N LYS A 28 11.27 3.56 13.05
CA LYS A 28 11.51 2.11 13.12
C LYS A 28 10.70 1.40 12.04
N ALA A 29 11.34 0.57 11.24
CA ALA A 29 10.70 -0.37 10.34
C ALA A 29 10.95 -1.81 10.82
N TYR A 30 9.94 -2.67 10.70
CA TYR A 30 10.08 -4.09 10.99
C TYR A 30 10.57 -4.78 9.71
N VAL A 31 11.82 -5.24 9.72
CA VAL A 31 12.49 -5.79 8.54
C VAL A 31 13.05 -7.16 8.86
N MET A 32 13.35 -7.97 7.84
CA MET A 32 13.97 -9.29 7.97
C MET A 32 15.43 -9.26 7.45
N PRO A 33 16.41 -8.97 8.32
CA PRO A 33 17.81 -8.95 7.95
C PRO A 33 18.29 -10.32 7.50
N LYS A 34 19.24 -10.35 6.57
CA LYS A 34 19.84 -11.60 6.05
C LYS A 34 20.41 -12.47 7.18
N GLN A 35 20.92 -11.83 8.22
CA GLN A 35 21.56 -12.45 9.38
C GLN A 35 20.56 -13.28 10.22
N LEU A 36 19.27 -12.92 10.21
CA LEU A 36 18.25 -13.56 11.04
C LEU A 36 17.54 -14.75 10.36
N LYS A 37 17.92 -15.12 9.13
CA LYS A 37 17.43 -16.33 8.41
C LYS A 37 15.91 -16.54 8.50
N GLY A 38 15.12 -15.49 8.24
CA GLY A 38 13.65 -15.53 8.35
C GLY A 38 13.09 -14.81 9.57
N GLY A 39 13.94 -14.44 10.53
CA GLY A 39 13.55 -13.60 11.66
C GLY A 39 13.45 -12.13 11.28
N TYR A 40 12.55 -11.42 11.96
CA TYR A 40 12.34 -9.99 11.80
C TYR A 40 12.79 -9.24 13.05
N GLU A 41 13.25 -8.01 12.85
CA GLU A 41 13.60 -7.08 13.93
C GLU A 41 13.26 -5.64 13.54
N PHE A 42 13.10 -4.78 14.54
CA PHE A 42 12.95 -3.35 14.31
C PHE A 42 14.30 -2.72 14.05
N GLN A 43 14.44 -2.06 12.89
CA GLN A 43 15.61 -1.25 12.56
C GLN A 43 15.22 0.21 12.38
N THR A 44 16.05 1.11 12.90
CA THR A 44 15.89 2.54 12.70
C THR A 44 16.41 2.91 11.31
N MET A 45 15.56 3.49 10.47
CA MET A 45 15.92 3.92 9.12
C MET A 45 15.13 5.17 8.70
N VAL A 46 15.58 5.81 7.62
CA VAL A 46 14.87 6.94 7.04
C VAL A 46 13.68 6.41 6.26
N HIS A 47 12.49 6.85 6.63
CA HIS A 47 11.27 6.68 5.87
C HIS A 47 11.10 7.87 4.93
N LEU A 48 10.76 7.62 3.68
CA LEU A 48 10.33 8.63 2.71
C LEU A 48 8.81 8.61 2.59
N ASP A 49 8.19 9.77 2.56
CA ASP A 49 6.74 9.85 2.37
C ASP A 49 6.33 9.36 0.97
N VAL A 50 5.25 8.58 0.93
CA VAL A 50 4.74 7.93 -0.28
C VAL A 50 4.37 8.93 -1.37
N ILE A 51 3.92 10.14 -1.00
CA ILE A 51 3.54 11.18 -1.94
C ILE A 51 4.78 11.70 -2.69
N THR A 52 5.85 12.04 -1.97
CA THR A 52 7.13 12.44 -2.54
C THR A 52 7.71 11.33 -3.41
N PHE A 53 7.65 10.08 -2.95
CA PHE A 53 8.12 8.94 -3.73
C PHE A 53 7.40 8.82 -5.09
N LEU A 54 6.06 8.91 -5.07
CA LEU A 54 5.24 8.77 -6.27
C LEU A 54 5.33 9.99 -7.20
N THR A 55 5.38 11.20 -6.66
CA THR A 55 5.33 12.42 -7.47
C THR A 55 6.69 12.92 -7.94
N LYS A 56 7.75 12.75 -7.13
CA LYS A 56 9.08 13.30 -7.45
C LYS A 56 10.06 12.26 -7.94
N LEU A 57 10.08 11.07 -7.32
CA LEU A 57 11.07 10.04 -7.65
C LEU A 57 10.63 9.20 -8.85
N THR A 58 9.43 8.61 -8.77
CA THR A 58 8.93 7.71 -9.82
C THR A 58 8.09 8.44 -10.87
N ARG A 59 7.48 9.58 -10.50
CA ARG A 59 6.57 10.37 -11.35
C ARG A 59 5.41 9.51 -11.87
N THR A 60 4.82 8.73 -10.99
CA THR A 60 3.74 7.77 -11.28
C THR A 60 2.43 8.21 -10.60
N PRO A 61 1.75 9.26 -11.13
CA PRO A 61 0.49 9.73 -10.56
C PRO A 61 -0.69 8.80 -10.89
N PHE A 62 -0.55 7.89 -11.86
CA PHE A 62 -1.58 6.92 -12.21
C PHE A 62 -1.02 5.50 -12.04
N ILE A 63 -1.55 4.78 -11.06
CA ILE A 63 -1.08 3.47 -10.62
C ILE A 63 -2.15 2.45 -10.99
N ASP A 64 -1.81 1.55 -11.92
CA ASP A 64 -2.72 0.49 -12.33
C ASP A 64 -2.90 -0.56 -11.23
N GLN A 65 -1.80 -1.02 -10.64
CA GLN A 65 -1.78 -1.95 -9.53
C GLN A 65 -0.82 -1.47 -8.45
N PHE A 66 -1.33 -1.34 -7.22
CA PHE A 66 -0.55 -1.04 -6.03
C PHE A 66 -0.50 -2.30 -5.16
N LEU A 67 0.67 -2.93 -5.06
CA LEU A 67 0.88 -4.11 -4.22
C LEU A 67 1.52 -3.68 -2.90
N MET A 68 0.90 -4.01 -1.77
CA MET A 68 1.30 -3.53 -0.45
C MET A 68 1.42 -4.70 0.53
N ASP A 69 2.64 -4.87 1.03
CA ASP A 69 3.03 -5.78 2.10
C ASP A 69 4.14 -5.03 2.85
N SER A 70 3.77 -4.33 3.92
CA SER A 70 4.61 -3.31 4.56
C SER A 70 4.84 -3.52 6.05
N GLU A 71 4.30 -4.60 6.64
CA GLU A 71 4.49 -4.98 8.04
C GLU A 71 3.91 -3.95 9.04
N GLY A 72 2.72 -3.39 8.75
CA GLY A 72 1.97 -2.50 9.65
C GLY A 72 1.65 -1.07 9.15
N PRO A 73 2.49 -0.40 8.33
CA PRO A 73 2.18 0.90 7.73
C PRO A 73 0.91 0.95 6.87
N GLU A 74 0.29 -0.19 6.51
CA GLU A 74 -0.98 -0.21 5.77
C GLU A 74 -2.06 0.62 6.45
N TYR A 75 -2.07 0.63 7.79
CA TYR A 75 -3.03 1.38 8.61
C TYR A 75 -2.93 2.90 8.47
N ASP A 76 -1.78 3.40 8.03
CA ASP A 76 -1.54 4.82 7.87
C ASP A 76 -1.55 5.21 6.37
N LEU A 77 -1.15 4.29 5.49
CA LEU A 77 -1.12 4.50 4.04
C LEU A 77 -2.50 4.36 3.37
N LEU A 78 -3.27 3.32 3.70
CA LEU A 78 -4.58 3.10 3.06
C LEU A 78 -5.57 4.27 3.31
N PRO A 79 -5.67 4.86 4.52
CA PRO A 79 -6.50 6.05 4.74
C PRO A 79 -6.12 7.27 3.90
N MET A 80 -4.86 7.38 3.44
CA MET A 80 -4.42 8.47 2.58
C MET A 80 -5.03 8.42 1.17
N MET A 81 -5.58 7.25 0.79
CA MET A 81 -6.20 7.00 -0.51
C MET A 81 -7.72 7.31 -0.53
N GLY A 82 -8.29 7.70 0.62
CA GLY A 82 -9.69 8.12 0.73
C GLY A 82 -10.02 9.40 -0.02
N VAL A 83 -11.32 9.69 -0.15
CA VAL A 83 -11.82 10.86 -0.90
C VAL A 83 -11.37 12.17 -0.23
N GLY A 84 -10.78 13.07 -1.01
CA GLY A 84 -10.25 14.36 -0.57
C GLY A 84 -8.98 14.28 0.30
N ARG A 85 -8.35 13.10 0.39
CA ARG A 85 -7.16 12.83 1.19
C ARG A 85 -5.87 13.05 0.39
N GLU A 86 -4.74 12.63 0.93
CA GLU A 86 -3.42 12.99 0.44
C GLU A 86 -3.18 12.54 -1.00
N PHE A 87 -3.70 11.39 -1.44
CA PHE A 87 -3.58 10.97 -2.83
C PHE A 87 -4.33 11.91 -3.79
N ASP A 88 -5.58 12.26 -3.46
CA ASP A 88 -6.40 13.18 -4.26
C ASP A 88 -5.76 14.57 -4.35
N ARG A 89 -5.29 15.09 -3.22
CA ARG A 89 -4.65 16.41 -3.14
C ARG A 89 -3.39 16.50 -3.99
N ASN A 90 -2.79 15.37 -4.34
CA ASN A 90 -1.60 15.28 -5.17
C ASN A 90 -1.88 14.69 -6.56
N GLY A 91 -3.15 14.54 -6.95
CA GLY A 91 -3.55 14.04 -8.26
C GLY A 91 -3.15 12.58 -8.51
N ILE A 92 -3.00 11.77 -7.46
CA ILE A 92 -2.61 10.37 -7.54
C ILE A 92 -3.86 9.50 -7.58
N VAL A 93 -3.92 8.60 -8.56
CA VAL A 93 -4.99 7.60 -8.72
C VAL A 93 -4.40 6.21 -8.63
N ALA A 94 -4.93 5.38 -7.74
CA ALA A 94 -4.69 3.94 -7.73
C ALA A 94 -5.96 3.21 -8.19
N CYS A 95 -5.84 2.35 -9.21
CA CYS A 95 -6.99 1.59 -9.72
C CYS A 95 -7.25 0.34 -8.90
N GLN A 96 -6.28 -0.57 -8.84
CA GLN A 96 -6.35 -1.77 -8.03
C GLN A 96 -5.30 -1.69 -6.92
N ILE A 97 -5.70 -1.92 -5.67
CA ILE A 97 -4.77 -2.04 -4.54
C ILE A 97 -4.89 -3.45 -4.00
N ASN A 98 -3.80 -4.20 -3.94
CA ASN A 98 -3.74 -5.49 -3.25
C ASN A 98 -2.92 -5.28 -1.99
N ALA A 99 -3.55 -5.45 -0.82
CA ALA A 99 -2.89 -5.23 0.46
C ALA A 99 -2.95 -6.49 1.31
N GLU A 100 -1.81 -6.84 1.90
CA GLU A 100 -1.73 -7.68 3.09
C GLU A 100 -1.75 -6.77 4.31
N ILE A 101 -2.92 -6.63 4.94
CA ILE A 101 -3.08 -5.82 6.14
C ILE A 101 -2.64 -6.66 7.33
N HIS A 102 -1.49 -6.29 7.90
CA HIS A 102 -0.81 -7.04 8.94
C HIS A 102 -1.57 -7.03 10.25
N TRP A 103 -1.45 -8.15 10.99
CA TRP A 103 -1.97 -8.21 12.35
C TRP A 103 -1.09 -7.37 13.27
N GLY A 104 -1.64 -6.27 13.78
CA GLY A 104 -0.90 -5.31 14.59
C GLY A 104 -0.72 -5.72 16.04
N HIS A 105 0.30 -5.16 16.70
CA HIS A 105 0.61 -5.42 18.11
C HIS A 105 -0.30 -4.67 19.11
N THR A 106 -1.01 -3.62 18.69
CA THR A 106 -1.87 -2.79 19.56
C THR A 106 -3.13 -2.32 18.83
N ASN A 107 -4.29 -2.42 19.49
CA ASN A 107 -5.61 -1.91 19.03
C ASN A 107 -5.94 -2.21 17.56
N PHE A 108 -5.47 -3.37 17.09
CA PHE A 108 -5.54 -3.78 15.69
C PHE A 108 -6.97 -3.80 15.17
N LYS A 109 -7.91 -4.32 15.98
CA LYS A 109 -9.32 -4.46 15.58
C LYS A 109 -9.97 -3.09 15.37
N GLU A 110 -9.70 -2.16 16.29
CA GLU A 110 -10.23 -0.80 16.27
C GLU A 110 -9.66 -0.01 15.08
N ARG A 111 -8.34 -0.08 14.87
CA ARG A 111 -7.68 0.58 13.72
C ARG A 111 -8.18 0.01 12.40
N PHE A 112 -8.29 -1.32 12.29
CA PHE A 112 -8.81 -1.98 11.09
C PHE A 112 -10.26 -1.58 10.80
N ALA A 113 -11.12 -1.65 11.81
CA ALA A 113 -12.51 -1.27 11.66
C ALA A 113 -12.66 0.21 11.26
N ALA A 114 -11.92 1.11 11.88
CA ALA A 114 -11.95 2.53 11.54
C ALA A 114 -11.48 2.80 10.11
N MET A 115 -10.36 2.20 9.71
CA MET A 115 -9.79 2.33 8.36
C MET A 115 -10.76 1.81 7.29
N ILE A 116 -11.26 0.57 7.43
CA ILE A 116 -12.15 -0.03 6.44
C ILE A 116 -13.49 0.72 6.38
N ARG A 117 -14.05 1.13 7.52
CA ARG A 117 -15.29 1.94 7.53
C ARG A 117 -15.11 3.27 6.82
N GLY A 118 -13.97 3.94 7.02
CA GLY A 118 -13.64 5.17 6.31
C GLY A 118 -13.65 4.97 4.80
N LEU A 119 -12.90 3.98 4.31
CA LEU A 119 -12.79 3.69 2.88
C LEU A 119 -14.11 3.20 2.25
N LEU A 120 -14.95 2.46 2.99
CA LEU A 120 -16.28 2.06 2.52
C LEU A 120 -17.26 3.23 2.47
N ASN A 121 -17.21 4.14 3.44
CA ASN A 121 -18.07 5.34 3.47
C ASN A 121 -17.81 6.27 2.29
N ASP A 122 -16.56 6.33 1.82
CA ASP A 122 -16.15 7.09 0.64
C ASP A 122 -16.76 6.55 -0.65
N ARG A 123 -17.19 5.27 -0.69
CA ARG A 123 -17.77 4.59 -1.87
C ARG A 123 -16.91 4.60 -3.13
N ARG A 124 -15.65 5.03 -3.04
CA ARG A 124 -14.68 5.00 -4.14
C ARG A 124 -14.22 3.60 -4.47
N TYR A 125 -13.92 2.81 -3.44
CA TYR A 125 -13.35 1.48 -3.59
C TYR A 125 -14.36 0.40 -3.24
N GLY A 126 -14.55 -0.56 -4.14
CA GLY A 126 -15.13 -1.85 -3.77
C GLY A 126 -14.05 -2.70 -3.12
N ILE A 127 -14.27 -3.11 -1.87
CA ILE A 127 -13.31 -3.85 -1.07
C ILE A 127 -13.73 -5.31 -1.04
N PHE A 128 -12.85 -6.17 -1.52
CA PHE A 128 -13.07 -7.61 -1.58
C PHE A 128 -12.05 -8.31 -0.70
N LYS A 129 -12.56 -9.18 0.17
CA LYS A 129 -11.73 -10.09 0.95
C LYS A 129 -11.33 -11.26 0.07
N VAL A 130 -10.02 -11.51 -0.06
CA VAL A 130 -9.49 -12.70 -0.73
C VAL A 130 -9.33 -13.83 0.27
N VAL A 131 -8.55 -13.57 1.31
CA VAL A 131 -8.29 -14.56 2.38
C VAL A 131 -8.13 -13.83 3.70
N SER A 132 -8.53 -14.49 4.79
CA SER A 132 -8.17 -14.07 6.14
C SER A 132 -7.49 -15.23 6.81
N THR A 133 -6.22 -15.04 7.14
CA THR A 133 -5.45 -15.91 8.04
C THR A 133 -5.21 -15.12 9.32
N SER A 134 -3.99 -15.10 9.85
CA SER A 134 -3.56 -14.08 10.82
C SER A 134 -3.63 -12.68 10.23
N HIS A 135 -3.29 -12.50 8.95
CA HIS A 135 -3.37 -11.24 8.22
C HIS A 135 -4.62 -11.18 7.32
N HIS A 136 -5.00 -9.98 6.90
CA HIS A 136 -6.10 -9.78 5.97
C HIS A 136 -5.57 -9.44 4.58
N ARG A 137 -5.75 -10.37 3.62
CA ARG A 137 -5.44 -10.10 2.22
C ARG A 137 -6.69 -9.62 1.51
N THR A 138 -6.66 -8.37 1.06
CA THR A 138 -7.78 -7.72 0.41
C THR A 138 -7.35 -7.09 -0.90
N PHE A 139 -8.27 -7.01 -1.85
CA PHE A 139 -8.11 -6.12 -2.99
C PHE A 139 -9.18 -5.05 -3.00
N PHE A 140 -8.78 -3.86 -3.41
CA PHE A 140 -9.62 -2.67 -3.55
C PHE A 140 -9.65 -2.32 -5.03
N LEU A 141 -10.84 -2.08 -5.58
CA LEU A 141 -10.99 -1.62 -6.95
C LEU A 141 -11.67 -0.25 -6.97
N ASN A 142 -11.04 0.73 -7.63
CA ASN A 142 -11.54 2.09 -7.75
C ASN A 142 -12.67 2.16 -8.78
N PHE A 143 -13.92 2.31 -8.30
CA PHE A 143 -15.11 2.45 -9.14
C PHE A 143 -15.44 3.90 -9.48
N GLU A 144 -14.85 4.87 -8.77
CA GLU A 144 -15.08 6.30 -9.02
C GLU A 144 -14.32 6.78 -10.27
N ASN A 145 -13.11 6.26 -10.50
CA ASN A 145 -12.31 6.67 -11.64
C ASN A 145 -12.71 5.93 -12.93
N LYS A 146 -13.18 6.69 -13.93
CA LYS A 146 -13.61 6.15 -15.23
C LYS A 146 -12.55 5.26 -15.91
N LYS A 147 -11.27 5.64 -15.88
CA LYS A 147 -10.19 4.84 -16.51
C LYS A 147 -9.99 3.49 -15.80
N CYS A 148 -10.15 3.46 -14.47
CA CYS A 148 -10.07 2.22 -13.71
C CYS A 148 -11.24 1.29 -14.05
N VAL A 149 -12.46 1.83 -14.13
CA VAL A 149 -13.65 1.06 -14.54
C VAL A 149 -13.51 0.53 -15.97
N GLU A 150 -13.03 1.34 -16.91
CA GLU A 150 -12.79 0.92 -18.29
C GLU A 150 -11.80 -0.24 -18.38
N LYS A 151 -10.72 -0.20 -17.58
CA LYS A 151 -9.69 -1.25 -17.55
C LYS A 151 -10.15 -2.55 -16.91
N TYR A 152 -10.85 -2.48 -15.77
CA TYR A 152 -11.09 -3.66 -14.93
C TYR A 152 -12.52 -4.21 -15.00
N ILE A 153 -13.50 -3.41 -15.43
CA ILE A 153 -14.93 -3.74 -15.32
C ILE A 153 -15.64 -3.73 -16.67
N ALA A 154 -15.42 -2.71 -17.50
CA ALA A 154 -16.22 -2.47 -18.69
C ALA A 154 -16.22 -3.65 -19.70
N GLN A 155 -15.18 -4.47 -19.70
CA GLN A 155 -15.08 -5.66 -20.55
C GLN A 155 -16.15 -6.73 -20.28
N PHE A 156 -16.75 -6.75 -19.09
CA PHE A 156 -17.79 -7.72 -18.73
C PHE A 156 -19.20 -7.32 -19.20
N PHE A 157 -19.36 -6.09 -19.69
CA PHE A 157 -20.63 -5.52 -20.14
C PHE A 157 -20.66 -5.21 -21.65
N LYS A 158 -19.64 -5.68 -22.37
CA LYS A 158 -19.57 -5.66 -23.83
C LYS A 158 -19.98 -7.02 -24.35
#